data_AF-A0A526YUZ8-F1
#
_entry.id   AF-A0A526YUZ8-F1
#
_cell.length_a   1.000
_cell.length_b   1.000
_cell.length_c   1.000
_cell.angle_alpha   90.00
_cell.angle_beta   90.00
_cell.angle_gamma   90.00
#
_symmetry.space_group_name_H-M   'P 1'
#
loop_
_entity.id
_entity.type
_entity.pdbx_description
1 polymer ?
#
loop_
_entity_poly.entity_id
_entity_poly.type
_entity_poly.pdbx_seq_one_letter_code
_entity_poly.pdbx_strand_id
1 'polypeptide(L)'
;AIVWSTRASLIEQDSGGKIKFIWDQGLISPGALAVLKGNPGGKDAAMKFIASAQDPQKQLIMFDKLGQGPANPATDALIPADKKRINPVDPENMKKQIPLDMEWYAKNYGAALDEYTKIISA
;
A
#
# COMPACT_ATOMS: atom_id res chain seq x y z
N ALA A 1 -2.67 17.32 4.58
CA ALA A 1 -2.58 16.12 5.45
C ALA A 1 -2.16 14.94 4.58
N ILE A 2 -1.39 14.00 5.12
CA ILE A 2 -1.03 12.75 4.44
C ILE A 2 -1.78 11.62 5.13
N VAL A 3 -2.42 10.75 4.36
CA VAL A 3 -3.20 9.61 4.84
C VAL A 3 -3.11 8.48 3.82
N TRP A 4 -3.24 7.23 4.24
CA TRP A 4 -3.29 6.10 3.31
C TRP A 4 -4.42 6.25 2.30
N SER A 5 -4.12 6.02 1.02
CA SER A 5 -5.06 6.18 -0.09
C SER A 5 -6.35 5.37 0.09
N THR A 6 -6.26 4.17 0.65
CA THR A 6 -7.43 3.33 0.94
C THR A 6 -8.40 3.97 1.94
N ARG A 7 -7.92 4.88 2.81
CA ARG A 7 -8.76 5.65 3.75
C ARG A 7 -9.21 6.96 3.09
N ALA A 8 -8.33 7.56 2.30
CA ALA A 8 -8.64 8.75 1.52
C ALA A 8 -9.79 8.53 0.53
N SER A 9 -9.83 7.37 -0.14
CA SER A 9 -10.91 7.00 -1.06
C SER A 9 -12.26 6.86 -0.36
N LEU A 10 -12.27 6.28 0.85
CA LEU A 10 -13.48 6.19 1.67
C LEU A 10 -13.95 7.57 2.12
N ILE A 11 -13.05 8.43 2.57
CA ILE A 11 -13.39 9.82 2.95
C ILE A 11 -14.00 10.57 1.76
N GLU A 12 -13.43 10.41 0.56
CA GLU A 12 -13.99 11.04 -0.64
C GLU A 12 -15.38 10.50 -0.97
N GLN A 13 -15.59 9.18 -0.88
CA GLN A 13 -16.89 8.56 -1.08
C GLN A 13 -17.93 9.01 -0.06
N ASP A 14 -17.63 8.90 1.24
CA ASP A 14 -18.55 9.17 2.34
C ASP A 14 -18.90 10.65 2.44
N SER A 15 -17.99 11.53 2.02
CA SER A 15 -18.24 12.97 1.93
C SER A 15 -19.06 13.38 0.69
N GLY A 16 -19.41 12.44 -0.19
CA GLY A 16 -20.06 12.73 -1.47
C GLY A 16 -19.17 13.57 -2.40
N GLY A 17 -17.85 13.40 -2.33
CA GLY A 17 -16.87 14.13 -3.14
C GLY A 17 -16.55 15.54 -2.67
N LYS A 18 -17.04 15.96 -1.49
CA LYS A 18 -16.70 17.27 -0.89
C LYS A 18 -15.25 17.34 -0.44
N ILE A 19 -14.71 16.21 0.01
CA ILE A 19 -13.30 16.03 0.30
C ILE A 19 -12.72 15.15 -0.82
N LYS A 20 -11.65 15.59 -1.47
CA LYS A 20 -10.99 14.83 -2.53
C LYS A 20 -9.56 14.55 -2.16
N PHE A 21 -9.02 13.43 -2.62
CA PHE A 21 -7.60 13.16 -2.54
C PHE A 21 -6.93 13.27 -3.92
N ILE A 22 -5.64 13.57 -3.89
CA ILE A 22 -4.77 13.65 -5.06
C ILE A 22 -3.58 12.71 -4.87
N TRP A 23 -2.95 12.33 -5.98
CA TRP A 23 -1.77 11.47 -5.99
C TRP A 23 -0.46 12.27 -6.02
N ASP A 24 -0.51 13.54 -6.44
CA ASP A 24 0.64 14.41 -6.58
C ASP A 24 1.42 14.52 -5.26
N GLN A 25 2.71 14.16 -5.34
CA GLN A 25 3.62 14.09 -4.20
C GLN A 25 3.20 13.10 -3.10
N GLY A 26 2.30 12.17 -3.41
CA GLY A 26 1.98 11.05 -2.53
C GLY A 26 3.16 10.11 -2.34
N LEU A 27 3.14 9.33 -1.26
CA LEU A 27 4.17 8.32 -0.99
C LEU A 27 3.64 6.94 -1.34
N ILE A 28 4.41 6.16 -2.11
CA ILE A 28 4.08 4.78 -2.44
C ILE A 28 5.05 3.82 -1.75
N SER A 29 4.51 2.80 -1.09
CA SER A 29 5.27 1.78 -0.37
C SER A 29 4.75 0.39 -0.70
N PRO A 30 5.62 -0.60 -0.91
CA PRO A 30 5.18 -1.99 -0.96
C PRO A 30 4.72 -2.45 0.43
N GLY A 31 3.64 -3.24 0.47
CA GLY A 31 3.34 -4.09 1.61
C GLY A 31 4.18 -5.37 1.54
N ALA A 32 4.59 -5.92 2.67
CA ALA A 32 5.40 -7.13 2.73
C ALA A 32 4.82 -8.15 3.71
N LEU A 33 4.95 -9.44 3.36
CA LEU A 33 4.72 -10.57 4.26
C LEU A 33 6.08 -11.17 4.62
N ALA A 34 6.34 -11.37 5.92
CA ALA A 34 7.57 -11.96 6.43
C ALA A 34 7.27 -13.26 7.18
N VAL A 35 8.13 -14.27 7.04
CA VAL A 35 8.07 -15.52 7.81
C VAL A 35 9.03 -15.42 9.00
N LEU A 36 8.48 -15.34 10.21
CA LEU A 36 9.29 -15.27 11.42
C LEU A 36 10.02 -16.59 11.70
N LYS A 37 11.26 -16.48 12.16
CA LYS A 37 12.06 -17.63 12.59
C LYS A 37 11.39 -18.30 13.79
N GLY A 38 11.24 -19.63 13.73
CA GLY A 38 10.59 -20.40 14.79
C GLY A 38 9.07 -20.20 14.88
N ASN A 39 8.42 -19.71 13.82
CA ASN A 39 6.96 -19.57 13.83
C ASN A 39 6.26 -20.93 14.08
N PRO A 40 5.20 -20.96 14.91
CA PRO A 40 4.56 -22.21 15.34
C PRO A 40 3.78 -22.93 14.21
N GLY A 41 3.43 -22.22 13.13
CA GLY A 41 2.75 -22.79 11.97
C GLY A 41 3.67 -23.52 10.98
N GLY A 42 4.99 -23.42 11.17
CA GLY A 42 5.98 -23.99 10.27
C GLY A 42 6.19 -23.18 8.99
N LYS A 43 7.42 -23.21 8.47
CA LYS A 43 7.83 -22.51 7.25
C LYS A 43 6.95 -22.87 6.06
N ASP A 44 6.65 -24.16 5.87
CA ASP A 44 5.97 -24.65 4.67
C ASP A 44 4.53 -24.13 4.56
N ALA A 45 3.78 -24.09 5.67
CA ALA A 45 2.43 -23.56 5.68
C ALA A 45 2.44 -22.05 5.38
N ALA A 46 3.38 -21.30 6.00
CA ALA A 46 3.53 -19.88 5.75
C ALA A 46 3.87 -19.58 4.28
N MET A 47 4.79 -20.33 3.68
CA MET A 47 5.15 -20.15 2.27
C MET A 47 4.00 -20.53 1.31
N LYS A 48 3.22 -21.58 1.62
CA LYS A 48 1.99 -21.91 0.85
C LYS A 48 0.97 -20.78 0.89
N PHE A 49 0.79 -20.15 2.06
CA PHE A 49 -0.08 -18.98 2.19
C PHE A 49 0.43 -17.79 1.37
N ILE A 50 1.73 -17.45 1.46
CA ILE A 50 2.32 -16.35 0.68
C ILE A 50 2.16 -16.60 -0.82
N ALA A 51 2.38 -17.83 -1.29
CA ALA A 51 2.14 -18.18 -2.70
C ALA A 51 0.66 -17.99 -3.09
N SER A 52 -0.27 -18.41 -2.24
CA SER A 52 -1.71 -18.19 -2.45
C SER A 52 -2.07 -16.69 -2.49
N ALA A 53 -1.41 -15.83 -1.73
CA ALA A 53 -1.66 -14.39 -1.72
C ALA A 53 -1.15 -13.65 -2.97
N GLN A 54 -0.35 -14.31 -3.81
CA GLN A 54 0.15 -13.75 -5.08
C GLN A 54 -0.75 -14.05 -6.28
N ASP A 55 -1.81 -14.85 -6.10
CA ASP A 55 -2.77 -15.18 -7.14
C ASP A 55 -3.48 -13.91 -7.66
N PRO A 56 -3.50 -13.67 -8.99
CA PRO A 56 -4.03 -12.43 -9.53
C PRO A 56 -5.51 -12.17 -9.21
N GLN A 57 -6.33 -13.22 -9.21
CA GLN A 57 -7.78 -13.11 -8.95
C GLN A 57 -8.04 -12.81 -7.47
N LYS A 58 -7.27 -13.42 -6.57
CA LYS A 58 -7.35 -13.09 -5.13
C LYS A 58 -6.92 -11.64 -4.86
N GLN A 59 -5.89 -11.14 -5.54
CA GLN A 59 -5.51 -9.73 -5.43
C GLN A 59 -6.58 -8.80 -6.01
N LEU A 60 -7.28 -9.18 -7.08
CA LEU A 60 -8.41 -8.40 -7.60
C LEU A 60 -9.54 -8.29 -6.57
N ILE A 61 -9.87 -9.40 -5.89
CA ILE A 61 -10.86 -9.41 -4.80
C ILE A 61 -10.40 -8.48 -3.65
N MET A 62 -9.11 -8.50 -3.32
CA MET A 62 -8.53 -7.62 -2.29
C MET A 62 -8.64 -6.14 -2.66
N PHE A 63 -8.34 -5.81 -3.92
CA PHE A 63 -8.49 -4.48 -4.48
C PHE A 63 -9.96 -4.03 -4.42
N ASP A 64 -10.90 -4.87 -4.86
CA ASP A 64 -12.33 -4.55 -4.87
C ASP A 64 -12.90 -4.31 -3.47
N LYS A 65 -12.41 -5.04 -2.46
CA LYS A 65 -12.91 -4.94 -1.09
C LYS A 65 -12.26 -3.82 -0.29
N LEU A 66 -10.97 -3.55 -0.50
CA LEU A 66 -10.17 -2.71 0.39
C LEU A 66 -9.43 -1.56 -0.30
N GLY A 67 -9.48 -1.48 -1.63
CA GLY A 67 -8.75 -0.47 -2.41
C GLY A 67 -7.22 -0.66 -2.37
N GLN A 68 -6.73 -1.81 -1.91
CA GLN A 68 -5.29 -2.09 -1.88
C GLN A 68 -4.79 -2.38 -3.29
N GLY A 69 -3.90 -1.53 -3.79
CA GLY A 69 -3.28 -1.74 -5.10
C GLY A 69 -2.58 -3.10 -5.16
N PRO A 70 -2.70 -3.84 -6.28
CA PRO A 70 -2.08 -5.13 -6.41
C PRO A 70 -0.55 -5.03 -6.43
N ALA A 71 0.11 -6.09 -5.97
CA ALA A 71 1.56 -6.23 -6.10
C ALA A 71 1.94 -7.05 -7.35
N ASN A 72 0.99 -7.81 -7.90
CA ASN A 72 1.16 -8.60 -9.11
C ASN A 72 0.64 -7.81 -10.33
N PRO A 73 1.51 -7.45 -11.31
CA PRO A 73 1.09 -6.71 -12.51
C PRO A 73 0.01 -7.41 -13.34
N ALA A 74 -0.11 -8.75 -13.23
CA ALA A 74 -1.19 -9.48 -13.90
C ALA A 74 -2.58 -9.10 -13.36
N THR A 75 -2.69 -8.62 -12.11
CA THR A 75 -3.93 -8.12 -11.55
C THR A 75 -4.27 -6.72 -12.05
N ASP A 76 -3.29 -5.86 -12.31
CA ASP A 76 -3.54 -4.51 -12.84
C ASP A 76 -4.30 -4.53 -14.17
N ALA A 77 -3.99 -5.52 -15.03
CA ALA A 77 -4.69 -5.74 -16.29
C ALA A 77 -6.16 -6.15 -16.12
N LEU A 78 -6.54 -6.65 -14.94
CA LEU A 78 -7.91 -7.07 -14.62
C LEU A 78 -8.74 -5.98 -13.97
N ILE A 79 -8.12 -4.88 -13.51
CA ILE A 79 -8.83 -3.80 -12.82
C ILE A 79 -9.72 -3.03 -13.82
N PRO A 80 -11.03 -2.89 -13.54
CA PRO A 80 -11.94 -2.10 -14.36
C PRO A 80 -11.51 -0.65 -14.55
N ALA A 81 -11.78 -0.09 -15.73
CA ALA A 81 -11.32 1.25 -16.11
C ALA A 81 -11.80 2.36 -15.15
N ASP A 82 -13.01 2.24 -14.62
CA ASP A 82 -13.62 3.15 -13.66
C ASP A 82 -12.94 3.12 -12.27
N LYS A 83 -12.22 2.05 -11.95
CA LYS A 83 -11.48 1.90 -10.69
C LYS A 83 -10.01 2.28 -10.78
N LYS A 84 -9.47 2.51 -11.98
CA LYS A 84 -8.06 2.91 -12.17
C LYS A 84 -7.69 4.17 -11.40
N ARG A 85 -8.63 5.12 -11.22
CA ARG A 85 -8.41 6.36 -10.46
C ARG A 85 -7.94 6.12 -9.02
N ILE A 86 -8.43 5.05 -8.38
CA ILE A 86 -8.13 4.73 -6.98
C ILE A 86 -7.00 3.70 -6.83
N ASN A 87 -6.48 3.14 -7.94
CA ASN A 87 -5.38 2.19 -7.91
C ASN A 87 -4.03 2.92 -7.76
N PRO A 88 -3.31 2.79 -6.63
CA PRO A 88 -2.04 3.48 -6.43
C PRO A 88 -0.93 3.05 -7.41
N VAL A 89 -1.02 1.84 -7.97
CA VAL A 89 -0.02 1.29 -8.90
C VAL A 89 -0.43 1.40 -10.36
N ASP A 90 -1.59 2.00 -10.67
CA ASP A 90 -1.91 2.36 -12.05
C ASP A 90 -0.83 3.34 -12.58
N PRO A 91 -0.30 3.15 -13.81
CA PRO A 91 0.79 3.97 -14.32
C PRO A 91 0.56 5.49 -14.23
N GLU A 92 -0.68 5.94 -14.41
CA GLU A 92 -1.03 7.36 -14.37
C GLU A 92 -1.01 7.95 -12.95
N ASN A 93 -1.22 7.10 -11.94
CA ASN A 93 -1.14 7.48 -10.53
C ASN A 93 0.27 7.28 -9.97
N MET A 94 0.96 6.21 -10.38
CA MET A 94 2.29 5.88 -9.91
C MET A 94 3.32 6.97 -10.27
N LYS A 95 3.21 7.56 -11.47
CA LYS A 95 4.09 8.66 -11.91
C LYS A 95 3.99 9.96 -11.09
N LYS A 96 2.93 10.09 -10.28
CA LYS A 96 2.68 11.27 -9.43
C LYS A 96 3.21 11.10 -8.01
N GLN A 97 3.58 9.86 -7.65
CA GLN A 97 3.99 9.46 -6.32
C GLN A 97 5.51 9.32 -6.23
N ILE A 98 6.01 9.38 -5.01
CA ILE A 98 7.41 9.19 -4.65
C ILE A 98 7.52 7.82 -3.97
N PRO A 99 8.27 6.87 -4.55
CA PRO A 99 8.57 5.61 -3.88
C PRO A 99 9.35 5.84 -2.59
N LEU A 100 8.96 5.17 -1.51
CA LEU A 100 9.73 5.21 -0.27
C LEU A 100 11.14 4.64 -0.49
N ASP A 101 12.16 5.37 -0.03
CA ASP A 101 13.55 4.91 -0.04
C ASP A 101 13.81 3.98 1.16
N MET A 102 13.58 2.69 0.93
CA MET A 102 13.75 1.67 1.98
C MET A 102 15.21 1.51 2.41
N GLU A 103 16.19 1.81 1.55
CA GLU A 103 17.61 1.77 1.94
C GLU A 103 17.96 2.92 2.88
N TRP A 104 17.43 4.11 2.62
CA TRP A 104 17.57 5.25 3.52
C TRP A 104 16.91 4.94 4.87
N TYR A 105 15.68 4.39 4.87
CA TYR A 105 15.02 4.01 6.12
C TYR A 105 15.80 2.94 6.89
N ALA A 106 16.33 1.91 6.21
CA ALA A 106 17.14 0.88 6.86
C ALA A 106 18.36 1.45 7.60
N LYS A 107 18.95 2.55 7.10
CA LYS A 107 20.13 3.21 7.70
C LYS A 107 19.76 4.26 8.75
N ASN A 108 18.66 4.98 8.56
CA ASN A 108 18.37 6.22 9.29
C ASN A 108 17.12 6.17 10.18
N TYR A 109 16.32 5.10 10.16
CA TYR A 109 15.01 5.06 10.82
C TYR A 109 15.07 5.44 12.31
N GLY A 110 16.04 4.92 13.07
CA GLY A 110 16.17 5.25 14.50
C GLY A 110 16.34 6.75 14.76
N ALA A 111 17.34 7.36 14.13
CA ALA A 111 17.60 8.80 14.28
C ALA A 111 16.44 9.67 13.77
N ALA A 112 15.82 9.27 12.65
CA ALA A 112 14.67 9.97 12.10
C ALA A 112 13.44 9.89 13.02
N LEU A 113 13.19 8.72 13.62
CA LEU A 113 12.11 8.51 14.58
C LEU A 113 12.32 9.35 15.84
N ASP A 114 13.54 9.35 16.38
CA ASP A 114 13.88 10.14 17.58
C ASP A 114 13.60 11.63 17.36
N GLU A 115 14.01 12.18 16.21
CA GLU A 115 13.77 13.58 15.89
C GLU A 115 12.28 13.87 15.68
N TYR A 116 11.57 12.98 14.99
CA TYR A 116 10.13 13.12 14.81
C TYR A 116 9.38 13.10 16.16
N THR A 117 9.75 12.21 17.08
CA THR A 117 9.12 12.12 18.39
C THR A 117 9.31 13.40 19.21
N LYS A 118 10.50 14.03 19.18
CA LYS A 118 10.72 15.33 19.85
C LYS A 118 9.78 16.42 19.34
N ILE A 119 9.57 16.48 18.03
CA ILE A 119 8.70 17.48 17.39
C ILE A 119 7.25 17.34 17.87
N ILE A 120 6.74 16.11 17.96
CA ILE A 120 5.33 15.87 18.29
C ILE A 120 5.03 15.82 19.80
N SER A 121 6.06 15.75 20.65
CA SER A 121 5.92 15.74 22.11
C SER A 121 6.09 17.10 22.77
N ALA A 122 6.52 18.12 22.01
CA ALA A 122 6.68 19.51 22.46
C ALA A 122 5.35 20.27 22.35
#